data_AF-A0A972J2T5-F1
#
_entry.id   AF-A0A972J2T5-F1
#
_cell.length_a   1.000
_cell.length_b   1.000
_cell.length_c   1.000
_cell.angle_alpha   90.00
_cell.angle_beta   90.00
_cell.angle_gamma   90.00
#
_symmetry.space_group_name_H-M   'P 1'
#
loop_
_entity.id
_entity.type
_entity.pdbx_description
1 polymer ?
#
loop_
_entity_poly.entity_id
_entity_poly.type
_entity_poly.pdbx_seq_one_letter_code
_entity_poly.pdbx_strand_id
1 'polypeptide(L)'
;MPADSPELKLAQHLAAPYHRPGQGSRPLSWRSLPDGGMVIISADGRKLWFTLEEANSAREALGMKPAHPPGLPPVKPTKSRASAISSRPPAGTREGKSEMIVLPPDLKHLEEKIHDKVRRH
;
A
#
# COMPACT_ATOMS: atom_id res chain seq x y z
N MET A 1 -4.72 -21.91 -23.21
CA MET A 1 -4.41 -22.64 -21.96
C MET A 1 -3.69 -21.68 -21.04
N PRO A 2 -4.20 -21.30 -19.85
CA PRO A 2 -3.39 -20.51 -18.93
C PRO A 2 -2.41 -21.51 -18.33
N ALA A 3 -1.17 -21.47 -18.82
CA ALA A 3 -0.06 -22.25 -18.29
C ALA A 3 -0.03 -22.10 -16.76
N ASP A 4 0.22 -23.20 -16.04
CA ASP A 4 0.37 -23.25 -14.58
C ASP A 4 1.65 -22.50 -14.17
N SER A 5 1.66 -21.20 -14.39
CA SER A 5 2.80 -20.36 -14.11
C SER A 5 3.00 -20.29 -12.59
N PRO A 6 4.25 -20.27 -12.12
CA PRO A 6 4.53 -20.18 -10.69
C PRO A 6 3.87 -18.94 -10.06
N GLU A 7 3.70 -17.87 -10.83
CA GLU A 7 3.01 -16.68 -10.36
C GLU A 7 1.51 -16.90 -10.14
N LEU A 8 0.85 -17.79 -10.89
CA LEU A 8 -0.55 -18.13 -10.64
C LEU A 8 -0.71 -18.84 -9.28
N LYS A 9 0.21 -19.73 -8.92
CA LYS A 9 0.22 -20.40 -7.61
C LYS A 9 0.46 -19.40 -6.48
N LEU A 10 1.39 -18.48 -6.69
CA LEU A 10 1.65 -17.37 -5.78
C LEU A 10 0.40 -16.49 -5.61
N ALA A 11 -0.26 -16.15 -6.71
CA ALA A 11 -1.47 -15.33 -6.70
C ALA A 11 -2.63 -16.04 -5.96
N GLN A 12 -2.81 -17.33 -6.19
CA GLN A 12 -3.79 -18.13 -5.46
C GLN A 12 -3.50 -18.16 -3.96
N HIS A 13 -2.24 -18.36 -3.57
CA HIS A 13 -1.84 -18.38 -2.16
C HIS A 13 -2.09 -17.04 -1.47
N LEU A 14 -1.72 -15.93 -2.11
CA LEU A 14 -1.93 -14.58 -1.59
C LEU A 14 -3.41 -14.22 -1.47
N ALA A 15 -4.22 -14.62 -2.44
CA ALA A 15 -5.65 -14.35 -2.43
C ALA A 15 -6.44 -15.33 -1.54
N ALA A 16 -5.90 -16.49 -1.16
CA ALA A 16 -6.59 -17.53 -0.40
C ALA A 16 -7.36 -17.00 0.83
N PRO A 17 -6.80 -16.13 1.69
CA PRO A 17 -7.48 -15.62 2.88
C PRO A 17 -8.69 -14.72 2.58
N TYR A 18 -8.80 -14.19 1.36
CA TYR A 18 -9.81 -13.23 0.97
C TYR A 18 -10.95 -13.86 0.16
N HIS A 19 -10.86 -15.16 -0.15
CA HIS A 19 -11.92 -15.87 -0.85
C HIS A 19 -13.12 -16.09 0.06
N ARG A 20 -14.31 -15.89 -0.51
CA ARG A 20 -15.55 -16.26 0.17
C ARG A 20 -15.82 -17.76 0.02
N PRO A 21 -16.34 -18.43 1.06
CA PRO A 21 -16.78 -19.80 0.94
C PRO A 21 -17.85 -19.92 -0.15
N GLY A 22 -17.67 -20.88 -1.08
CA GLY A 22 -18.53 -21.08 -2.24
C GLY A 22 -18.08 -20.39 -3.52
N GLN A 23 -17.00 -19.60 -3.48
CA GLN A 23 -16.42 -18.95 -4.66
C GLN A 23 -15.19 -19.71 -5.17
N GLY A 24 -14.98 -19.70 -6.50
CA GLY A 24 -13.80 -20.34 -7.09
C GLY A 24 -12.51 -19.79 -6.51
N SER A 25 -11.57 -20.69 -6.17
CA SER A 25 -10.27 -20.36 -5.56
C SER A 25 -9.27 -19.74 -6.54
N ARG A 26 -9.64 -19.66 -7.82
CA ARG A 26 -8.77 -19.17 -8.88
C ARG A 26 -9.00 -17.67 -9.10
N PRO A 27 -7.96 -16.83 -8.98
CA PRO A 27 -8.07 -15.42 -9.33
C PRO A 27 -8.37 -15.24 -10.82
N LEU A 28 -9.14 -14.20 -11.16
CA LEU A 28 -9.50 -13.86 -12.55
C LEU A 28 -8.27 -13.39 -13.32
N SER A 29 -7.45 -12.57 -12.68
CA SER A 29 -6.19 -12.09 -13.26
C SER A 29 -5.21 -11.69 -12.17
N TRP A 30 -3.94 -11.63 -12.54
CA TRP A 30 -2.87 -11.15 -11.67
C TRP A 30 -1.83 -10.41 -12.52
N ARG A 31 -1.12 -9.46 -11.91
CA ARG A 31 -0.01 -8.73 -12.53
C ARG A 31 1.07 -8.44 -11.50
N SER A 32 2.31 -8.71 -11.85
CA SER A 32 3.48 -8.31 -11.07
C SER A 32 3.71 -6.81 -11.26
N LEU A 33 4.06 -6.13 -10.17
CA LEU A 33 4.39 -4.71 -10.18
C LEU A 33 5.92 -4.50 -10.30
N PRO A 34 6.39 -3.35 -10.81
CA PRO A 34 7.81 -3.04 -10.94
C PRO A 34 8.56 -2.96 -9.60
N ASP A 35 7.84 -2.66 -8.51
CA ASP A 35 8.34 -2.65 -7.14
C ASP A 35 8.51 -4.08 -6.55
N GLY A 36 8.16 -5.12 -7.32
CA GLY A 36 8.21 -6.52 -6.92
C GLY A 36 6.98 -7.00 -6.13
N GLY A 37 6.01 -6.11 -5.88
CA GLY A 37 4.68 -6.43 -5.39
C GLY A 37 3.80 -7.11 -6.43
N MET A 38 2.55 -7.38 -6.06
CA MET A 38 1.60 -8.08 -6.93
C MET A 38 0.19 -7.54 -6.77
N VAL A 39 -0.51 -7.41 -7.90
CA VAL A 39 -1.94 -7.09 -7.93
C VAL A 39 -2.71 -8.30 -8.39
N ILE A 40 -3.79 -8.62 -7.68
CA ILE A 40 -4.63 -9.78 -7.95
C ILE A 40 -6.08 -9.32 -8.05
N ILE A 41 -6.78 -9.78 -9.09
CA ILE A 41 -8.22 -9.65 -9.19
C ILE A 41 -8.83 -10.98 -8.76
N SER A 42 -9.46 -11.00 -7.60
CA SER A 42 -10.14 -12.19 -7.07
C SER A 42 -11.39 -12.50 -7.90
N ALA A 43 -11.93 -13.71 -7.71
CA ALA A 43 -13.13 -14.18 -8.40
C ALA A 43 -14.38 -13.30 -8.15
N ASP A 44 -14.38 -12.45 -7.11
CA ASP A 44 -15.46 -11.51 -6.79
C ASP A 44 -15.30 -10.14 -7.47
N GLY A 45 -14.26 -9.97 -8.27
CA GLY A 45 -13.93 -8.71 -8.92
C GLY A 45 -13.25 -7.70 -8.00
N ARG A 46 -12.91 -8.06 -6.75
CA ARG A 46 -12.10 -7.19 -5.90
C ARG A 46 -10.66 -7.16 -6.38
N LYS A 47 -10.05 -5.99 -6.20
CA LYS A 47 -8.64 -5.76 -6.51
C LYS A 47 -7.84 -5.78 -5.21
N LEU A 48 -7.02 -6.82 -5.05
CA LEU A 48 -6.12 -7.00 -3.93
C LEU A 48 -4.72 -6.53 -4.34
N TRP A 49 -4.10 -5.72 -3.50
CA TRP A 49 -2.76 -5.19 -3.69
C TRP A 49 -1.86 -5.77 -2.61
N PHE A 50 -0.77 -6.40 -3.03
CA PHE A 50 0.22 -6.98 -2.14
C PHE A 50 1.54 -6.25 -2.32
N THR A 51 2.13 -5.90 -1.19
CA THR A 51 3.47 -5.34 -1.10
C THR A 51 4.52 -6.36 -1.50
N LEU A 52 5.75 -5.88 -1.74
CA LEU A 52 6.91 -6.74 -1.94
C LEU A 52 7.12 -7.72 -0.78
N GLU A 53 6.98 -7.24 0.47
CA GLU A 53 7.19 -8.05 1.67
C GLU A 53 6.21 -9.23 1.71
N GLU A 54 4.91 -8.95 1.52
CA GLU A 54 3.86 -9.98 1.49
C GLU A 54 4.06 -10.96 0.33
N ALA A 55 4.41 -10.45 -0.86
CA ALA A 55 4.68 -11.28 -2.02
C ALA A 55 5.92 -12.17 -1.80
N ASN A 56 6.96 -11.67 -1.12
CA ASN A 56 8.16 -12.43 -0.79
C ASN A 56 7.91 -13.47 0.29
N SER A 57 7.16 -13.16 1.35
CA SER A 57 6.74 -14.15 2.34
C SER A 57 5.96 -15.30 1.71
N ALA A 58 5.06 -14.99 0.76
CA ALA A 58 4.34 -16.03 0.01
C ALA A 58 5.23 -16.81 -0.96
N ARG A 59 6.25 -16.17 -1.56
CA ARG A 59 7.26 -16.87 -2.38
C ARG A 59 8.09 -17.83 -1.54
N GLU A 60 8.54 -17.41 -0.36
CA GLU A 60 9.31 -18.23 0.58
C GLU A 60 8.50 -19.45 1.02
N ALA A 61 7.23 -19.26 1.38
CA ALA A 61 6.31 -20.37 1.72
C ALA A 61 6.13 -21.38 0.57
N LEU A 62 6.26 -20.92 -0.67
CA LEU A 62 6.19 -21.75 -1.88
C LEU A 62 7.56 -22.25 -2.38
N GLY A 63 8.65 -21.99 -1.65
CA GLY A 63 10.01 -22.38 -2.04
C GLY A 63 10.55 -21.64 -3.28
N MET A 64 9.97 -20.49 -3.62
CA MET A 64 10.36 -19.66 -4.76
C MET A 64 11.42 -18.64 -4.35
N LYS A 65 12.22 -18.17 -5.33
CA LYS A 65 13.20 -17.11 -5.08
C LYS A 65 12.49 -15.78 -4.77
N PRO A 66 12.85 -15.08 -3.68
CA PRO A 66 12.29 -13.77 -3.39
C PRO A 66 12.68 -12.78 -4.50
N ALA A 67 11.77 -11.87 -4.83
CA ALA A 67 12.06 -10.78 -5.74
C ALA A 67 12.77 -9.67 -4.97
N HIS A 68 13.80 -9.08 -5.57
CA HIS A 68 14.42 -7.87 -5.05
C HIS A 68 13.98 -6.68 -5.92
N PRO A 69 13.47 -5.60 -5.31
CA PRO A 69 13.15 -4.40 -6.05
C PRO A 69 14.45 -3.81 -6.62
N PRO A 70 14.41 -3.26 -7.85
CA PRO A 70 15.57 -2.55 -8.37
C PRO A 70 15.83 -1.30 -7.53
N GLY A 71 16.90 -1.35 -6.72
CA GLY A 71 17.61 -0.17 -6.20
C GLY A 71 16.79 0.86 -5.43
N LEU A 72 15.77 0.47 -4.67
CA LEU A 72 15.13 1.40 -3.72
C LEU A 72 15.98 1.49 -2.44
N PRO A 73 16.34 2.70 -1.97
CA PRO A 73 17.02 2.85 -0.69
C PRO A 73 16.15 2.25 0.42
N PRO A 74 16.74 1.63 1.46
CA PRO A 74 16.00 0.91 2.48
C PRO A 74 14.97 1.85 3.13
N VAL A 75 13.69 1.62 2.81
CA VAL A 75 12.58 2.29 3.48
C VAL A 75 12.53 1.69 4.88
N LYS A 76 12.87 2.49 5.88
CA LYS A 76 12.81 2.09 7.29
C LYS A 76 11.40 1.54 7.58
N PRO A 77 11.26 0.44 8.33
CA PRO A 77 9.94 -0.11 8.65
C PRO A 77 9.15 0.95 9.42
N THR A 78 8.22 1.61 8.76
CA THR A 78 7.22 2.42 9.43
C THR A 78 6.28 1.47 10.14
N LYS A 79 6.54 1.25 11.44
CA LYS A 79 5.58 0.64 12.35
C LYS A 79 4.25 1.37 12.14
N SER A 80 3.28 0.69 11.53
CA SER A 80 1.91 1.16 11.41
C SER A 80 1.27 1.17 12.80
N ARG A 81 1.59 2.18 13.61
CA ARG A 81 0.62 2.63 14.62
C ARG A 81 -0.46 3.35 13.81
N ALA A 82 -1.56 2.66 13.60
CA ALA A 82 -2.81 3.29 13.19
C ALA A 82 -3.12 4.43 14.18
N SER A 83 -2.75 5.65 13.80
CA SER A 83 -3.29 6.85 14.42
C SER A 83 -4.49 7.23 13.60
N ALA A 84 -5.67 6.89 14.12
CA ALA A 84 -6.94 7.30 13.56
C ALA A 84 -7.07 8.83 13.66
N ILE A 85 -6.63 9.53 12.62
CA ILE A 85 -6.98 10.94 12.40
C ILE A 85 -7.43 11.04 10.95
N SER A 86 -8.67 10.60 10.70
CA SER A 86 -9.36 10.89 9.45
C SER A 86 -9.99 12.27 9.56
N SER A 87 -9.29 13.30 9.10
CA SER A 87 -9.85 14.63 8.83
C SER A 87 -9.83 14.93 7.33
N ARG A 88 -10.21 13.95 6.51
CA ARG A 88 -10.33 14.18 5.06
C ARG A 88 -11.69 14.85 4.79
N PRO A 89 -11.74 16.11 4.29
CA PRO A 89 -13.00 16.68 3.88
C PRO A 89 -13.49 15.94 2.61
N PRO A 90 -14.81 15.85 2.38
CA PRO A 90 -15.34 15.18 1.20
C PRO A 90 -14.85 15.91 -0.06
N ALA A 91 -14.39 15.12 -1.04
CA ALA A 91 -13.94 15.64 -2.32
C ALA A 91 -15.13 16.17 -3.12
N GLY A 92 -15.36 17.48 -3.08
CA GLY A 92 -16.37 18.15 -3.88
C GLY A 92 -16.20 19.67 -3.82
N THR A 93 -15.84 20.27 -4.96
CA THR A 93 -15.81 21.72 -5.26
C THR A 93 -14.93 22.61 -4.36
N ARG A 94 -13.63 22.66 -4.68
CA ARG A 94 -12.67 23.65 -4.16
C ARG A 94 -12.84 24.98 -4.91
N GLU A 95 -13.77 25.83 -4.49
CA GLU A 95 -13.78 27.24 -4.89
C GLU A 95 -12.66 27.99 -4.16
N GLY A 96 -11.51 28.16 -4.82
CA GLY A 96 -10.64 29.35 -4.83
C GLY A 96 -10.27 30.13 -3.55
N LYS A 97 -10.66 29.73 -2.34
CA LYS A 97 -10.37 30.42 -1.08
C LYS A 97 -9.48 29.51 -0.25
N SER A 98 -8.22 29.89 -0.07
CA SER A 98 -7.29 29.19 0.81
C SER A 98 -7.76 29.36 2.26
N GLU A 99 -8.43 28.34 2.80
CA GLU A 99 -8.73 28.27 4.22
C GLU A 99 -7.44 28.04 5.00
N MET A 100 -7.26 28.82 6.07
CA MET A 100 -6.09 28.77 6.94
C MET A 100 -6.08 27.45 7.72
N ILE A 101 -5.07 26.61 7.49
CA ILE A 101 -4.90 25.36 8.24
C ILE A 101 -4.32 25.73 9.60
N VAL A 102 -5.16 25.69 10.64
CA VAL A 102 -4.73 25.88 12.03
C VAL A 102 -4.16 24.56 12.54
N LEU A 103 -2.92 24.60 13.05
CA LEU A 103 -2.27 23.43 13.62
C LEU A 103 -2.94 23.05 14.97
N PRO A 104 -3.09 21.74 15.25
CA PRO A 104 -3.54 21.29 16.56
C PRO A 104 -2.58 21.76 17.68
N PRO A 105 -3.06 21.88 18.94
CA PRO A 105 -2.27 22.42 20.05
C PRO A 105 -0.92 21.73 20.23
N ASP A 106 -0.88 20.41 20.07
CA ASP A 106 0.31 19.59 20.24
C ASP A 106 1.39 19.85 19.17
N LEU A 107 1.02 20.43 18.02
CA LEU A 107 1.92 20.73 16.91
C LEU A 107 2.26 22.22 16.78
N LYS A 108 1.75 23.07 17.67
CA LYS A 108 1.98 24.52 17.63
C LYS A 108 3.46 24.91 17.81
N HIS A 109 4.23 24.09 18.53
CA HIS A 109 5.68 24.26 18.69
C HIS A 109 6.47 24.21 17.36
N LEU A 110 5.88 23.63 16.30
CA LEU A 110 6.48 23.63 14.96
C LEU A 110 6.37 24.99 14.28
N GLU A 111 5.35 25.79 14.58
CA GLU A 111 5.22 27.15 14.04
C GLU A 111 6.37 28.04 14.54
N GLU A 112 6.72 27.97 15.82
CA GLU A 112 7.83 28.75 16.39
C GLU A 112 9.16 28.47 15.70
N LYS A 113 9.46 27.20 15.43
CA LYS A 113 10.72 26.78 14.79
C LYS A 113 10.86 27.28 13.33
N ILE A 114 9.75 27.49 12.63
CA ILE A 114 9.75 27.98 11.25
C ILE A 114 10.02 29.49 11.20
N HIS A 115 9.37 30.27 12.08
CA HIS A 115 9.50 31.72 12.09
C HIS A 115 10.89 32.20 12.52
N ASP A 116 11.57 31.45 13.39
CA ASP A 116 12.92 31.80 13.86
C ASP A 116 13.99 31.66 12.76
N LYS A 117 13.76 30.78 11.78
CA LYS A 117 14.62 30.62 10.60
C LYS A 117 14.49 31.78 9.61
N VAL A 118 13.34 32.45 9.57
CA VAL A 118 13.06 33.54 8.63
C VAL A 118 13.63 34.88 9.11
N ARG A 119 13.83 35.06 10.43
CA ARG A 119 14.39 36.29 11.01
C ARG A 119 15.91 36.44 10.91
N ARG A 120 16.65 35.42 10.46
CA ARG A 120 18.09 35.50 10.19
C ARG A 120 18.33 35.54 8.68
N HIS A 121 17.93 36.64 8.04
CA HIS A 121 18.38 37.01 6.71
C HIS A 121 18.35 38.53 6.55
#